data_AF-A0A0B8SYP9-F1
#
_entry.id   AF-A0A0B8SYP9-F1
#
_cell.length_a   1.000
_cell.length_b   1.000
_cell.length_c   1.000
_cell.angle_alpha   90.00
_cell.angle_beta   90.00
_cell.angle_gamma   90.00
#
_symmetry.space_group_name_H-M   'P 1'
#
loop_
_entity.id
_entity.type
_entity.pdbx_description
1 polymer ?
#
loop_
_entity_poly.entity_id
_entity_poly.type
_entity_poly.pdbx_seq_one_letter_code
_entity_poly.pdbx_strand_id
1 'polypeptide(L)'
;MSHKTKILCTFVSNVLFVTNRAKTRLRLRNLLQNDFSMSIDLDRFLRAQNLVYLQALQEVQNGKKRSHWMWYIFPQITGLGSSDTAKQYAIRDGIEAKAFLKHPVLGSNLRMLTKTFLNLQKGSAEEVFGTLDSLKLRSSMTLFEAVSDNKTLLQRLLISITEENAILEQ
;
A
#
# COMPACT_ATOMS: atom_id res chain seq x y z
N MET A 1 17.46 12.03 18.36
CA MET A 1 16.03 12.05 18.77
C MET A 1 15.64 13.48 19.10
N SER A 2 14.70 14.04 18.34
CA SER A 2 14.35 15.48 18.33
C SER A 2 13.81 15.97 19.68
N HIS A 3 14.15 17.21 20.07
CA HIS A 3 13.73 17.86 21.31
C HIS A 3 12.21 17.81 21.57
N LYS A 4 11.39 17.71 20.51
CA LYS A 4 9.93 17.57 20.62
C LYS A 4 9.50 16.27 21.31
N THR A 5 10.28 15.18 21.18
CA THR A 5 9.99 13.88 21.81
C THR A 5 10.27 13.88 23.31
N LYS A 6 11.23 14.69 23.78
CA LYS A 6 11.57 14.78 25.21
C LYS A 6 10.51 15.57 26.00
N ILE A 7 10.00 16.67 25.45
CA ILE A 7 8.99 17.51 26.10
C ILE A 7 7.67 16.75 26.32
N LEU A 8 7.25 15.93 25.35
CA LEU A 8 6.06 15.10 25.47
C LEU A 8 6.23 13.98 26.52
N CYS A 9 7.42 13.39 26.60
CA CYS A 9 7.72 12.32 27.56
C CYS A 9 7.65 12.80 29.03
N THR A 10 8.11 14.03 29.28
CA THR A 10 8.05 14.67 30.61
C THR A 10 6.62 15.05 31.00
N PHE A 11 5.81 15.51 30.04
CA PHE A 11 4.40 15.87 30.30
C PHE A 11 3.53 14.62 30.59
N VAL A 12 3.75 13.53 29.85
CA VAL A 12 3.08 12.24 30.08
C VAL A 12 3.43 11.66 31.45
N SER A 13 4.69 11.81 31.88
CA SER A 13 5.15 11.34 33.19
C SER A 13 4.49 12.13 34.35
N ASN A 14 4.32 13.44 34.20
CA ASN A 14 3.65 14.27 35.22
C ASN A 14 2.14 14.02 35.33
N VAL A 15 1.45 13.79 34.21
CA VAL A 15 -0.01 13.46 34.22
C VAL A 15 -0.26 12.08 34.85
N LEU A 16 0.63 11.11 34.64
CA LEU A 16 0.55 9.77 35.27
C LEU A 16 0.79 9.79 36.79
N PHE A 17 1.42 10.85 37.33
CA PHE A 17 1.78 10.94 38.75
C PHE A 17 0.64 11.52 39.63
N VAL A 18 -0.27 12.32 39.06
CA VAL A 18 -1.25 13.10 39.84
C VAL A 18 -2.53 12.34 40.22
N THR A 19 -2.79 11.13 39.70
CA THR A 19 -4.03 10.39 40.06
C THR A 19 -3.75 8.97 40.54
N ASN A 20 -3.78 8.77 41.86
CA ASN A 20 -3.67 7.48 42.53
C ASN A 20 -5.00 6.70 42.46
N ARG A 21 -5.49 6.43 41.25
CA ARG A 21 -6.58 5.48 41.00
C ARG A 21 -6.25 4.69 39.75
N ALA A 22 -5.99 3.39 39.90
CA ALA A 22 -5.65 2.47 38.81
C ALA A 22 -6.64 2.53 37.63
N LYS A 23 -7.93 2.78 37.89
CA LYS A 23 -8.96 3.01 36.87
C LYS A 23 -8.72 4.28 36.03
N THR A 24 -8.24 5.36 36.63
CA THR A 24 -7.96 6.62 35.92
C THR A 24 -6.71 6.48 35.05
N ARG A 25 -5.69 5.75 35.52
CA ARG A 25 -4.50 5.41 34.71
C ARG A 25 -4.82 4.54 33.51
N LEU A 26 -5.69 3.53 33.67
CA LEU A 26 -6.11 2.67 32.55
C LEU A 26 -6.95 3.47 31.54
N ARG A 27 -7.82 4.37 32.02
CA ARG A 27 -8.65 5.23 31.17
C ARG A 27 -7.82 6.27 30.43
N LEU A 28 -6.83 6.89 31.08
CA LEU A 28 -5.87 7.80 30.43
C LEU A 28 -4.96 7.07 29.44
N ARG A 29 -4.51 5.84 29.75
CA ARG A 29 -3.79 4.99 28.79
C ARG A 29 -4.65 4.67 27.57
N ASN A 30 -5.91 4.30 27.77
CA ASN A 30 -6.83 4.01 26.67
C ASN A 30 -7.19 5.26 25.86
N LEU A 31 -7.33 6.43 26.51
CA LEU A 31 -7.58 7.70 25.82
C LEU A 31 -6.34 8.15 25.01
N LEU A 32 -5.14 8.04 25.58
CA LEU A 32 -3.89 8.36 24.87
C LEU A 32 -3.49 7.32 23.82
N GLN A 33 -3.96 6.07 23.93
CA GLN A 33 -3.83 5.06 22.86
C GLN A 33 -4.84 5.28 21.74
N ASN A 34 -6.03 5.78 22.05
CA ASN A 34 -7.04 6.13 21.05
C ASN A 34 -6.71 7.42 20.28
N ASP A 35 -6.02 8.37 20.90
CA ASP A 35 -5.72 9.68 20.28
C ASP A 35 -4.44 9.72 19.42
N PHE A 36 -3.66 8.63 19.33
CA PHE A 36 -2.47 8.54 18.45
C PHE A 36 -2.59 7.45 17.37
N SER A 37 -3.80 6.93 17.16
CA SER A 37 -4.16 6.23 15.93
C SER A 37 -4.89 7.23 15.05
N MET A 38 -4.14 7.97 14.22
CA MET A 38 -4.75 8.50 13.01
C MET A 38 -5.28 7.29 12.24
N SER A 39 -6.57 7.02 12.37
CA SER A 39 -7.27 5.93 11.69
C SER A 39 -6.87 5.93 10.22
N ILE A 40 -6.07 4.96 9.82
CA ILE A 40 -5.69 4.75 8.42
C ILE A 40 -6.90 4.10 7.77
N ASP A 41 -7.68 4.89 7.04
CA ASP A 41 -8.85 4.40 6.32
C ASP A 41 -8.44 3.50 5.15
N LEU A 42 -8.32 2.19 5.39
CA LEU A 42 -8.09 1.21 4.33
C LEU A 42 -9.40 0.65 3.75
N ASP A 43 -10.55 1.01 4.33
CA ASP A 43 -11.86 0.47 3.96
C ASP A 43 -12.26 0.89 2.54
N ARG A 44 -11.80 2.06 2.08
CA ARG A 44 -11.97 2.47 0.67
C ARG A 44 -11.41 1.43 -0.30
N PHE A 45 -10.21 0.89 -0.03
CA PHE A 45 -9.61 -0.15 -0.87
C PHE A 45 -10.35 -1.47 -0.76
N LEU A 46 -10.73 -1.87 0.45
CA LEU A 46 -11.45 -3.13 0.69
C LEU A 46 -12.78 -3.17 -0.06
N ARG A 47 -13.58 -2.11 0.04
CA ARG A 47 -14.87 -2.01 -0.65
C ARG A 47 -14.72 -2.11 -2.16
N ALA A 48 -13.72 -1.43 -2.73
CA ALA A 48 -13.44 -1.50 -4.15
C ALA A 48 -12.96 -2.89 -4.58
N GLN A 49 -11.97 -3.46 -3.87
CA GLN A 49 -11.43 -4.79 -4.20
C GLN A 49 -12.47 -5.90 -4.07
N ASN A 50 -13.40 -5.81 -3.11
CA ASN A 50 -14.46 -6.81 -2.94
C ASN A 50 -15.31 -7.01 -4.21
N LEU A 51 -15.45 -5.96 -5.04
CA LEU A 51 -16.25 -6.02 -6.26
C LEU A 51 -15.44 -6.49 -7.48
N VAL A 52 -14.13 -6.21 -7.52
CA VAL A 52 -13.33 -6.37 -8.75
C VAL A 52 -12.18 -7.36 -8.64
N TYR A 53 -11.84 -7.85 -7.44
CA TYR A 53 -10.63 -8.63 -7.22
C TYR A 53 -10.61 -9.94 -8.03
N LEU A 54 -11.70 -10.69 -8.04
CA LEU A 54 -11.78 -11.95 -8.81
C LEU A 54 -11.66 -11.70 -10.32
N GLN A 55 -12.28 -10.61 -10.80
CA GLN A 55 -12.15 -10.20 -12.20
C GLN A 55 -10.72 -9.80 -12.55
N ALA A 56 -10.07 -9.00 -11.68
CA ALA A 56 -8.67 -8.61 -11.86
C ALA A 56 -7.74 -9.84 -11.89
N LEU A 57 -7.96 -10.80 -11.00
CA LEU A 57 -7.20 -12.05 -10.97
C LEU A 57 -7.36 -12.84 -12.27
N GLN A 58 -8.58 -13.00 -12.75
CA GLN A 58 -8.86 -13.69 -14.00
C GLN A 58 -8.25 -12.97 -15.21
N GLU A 59 -8.33 -11.64 -15.26
CA GLU A 59 -7.73 -10.85 -16.34
C GLU A 59 -6.20 -10.97 -16.38
N VAL A 60 -5.54 -10.96 -15.22
CA VAL A 60 -4.09 -11.17 -15.12
C VAL A 60 -3.72 -12.61 -15.48
N GLN A 61 -4.48 -13.61 -15.04
CA GLN A 61 -4.27 -15.02 -15.43
C GLN A 61 -4.38 -15.23 -16.93
N ASN A 62 -5.30 -14.51 -17.58
CA ASN A 62 -5.48 -14.53 -19.03
C ASN A 62 -4.44 -13.68 -19.77
N GLY A 63 -3.50 -13.05 -19.05
CA GLY A 63 -2.44 -12.22 -19.63
C GLY A 63 -2.92 -10.92 -20.27
N LYS A 64 -4.14 -10.45 -19.96
CA LYS A 64 -4.63 -9.18 -20.51
C LYS A 64 -5.66 -8.52 -19.61
N LYS A 65 -5.27 -7.38 -19.06
CA LYS A 65 -6.15 -6.44 -18.36
C LYS A 65 -7.15 -5.82 -19.33
N ARG A 66 -8.41 -5.75 -18.92
CA ARG A 66 -9.52 -5.18 -19.70
C ARG A 66 -10.34 -4.16 -18.92
N SER A 67 -10.38 -4.30 -17.60
CA SER A 67 -11.29 -3.51 -16.76
C SER A 67 -10.56 -2.45 -15.93
N HIS A 68 -11.35 -1.58 -15.31
CA HIS A 68 -10.87 -0.43 -14.55
C HIS A 68 -10.66 -0.80 -13.08
N TRP A 69 -9.51 -1.38 -12.73
CA TRP A 69 -9.20 -1.76 -11.34
C TRP A 69 -7.82 -1.35 -10.83
N MET A 70 -7.02 -0.69 -11.67
CA MET A 70 -5.61 -0.44 -11.37
C MET A 70 -5.39 0.35 -10.08
N TRP A 71 -6.18 1.41 -9.87
CA TRP A 71 -6.00 2.32 -8.73
C TRP A 71 -6.23 1.67 -7.37
N TYR A 72 -7.10 0.66 -7.29
CA TYR A 72 -7.49 0.05 -6.01
C TYR A 72 -6.66 -1.20 -5.70
N ILE A 73 -6.14 -1.86 -6.73
CA ILE A 73 -5.33 -3.07 -6.63
C ILE A 73 -3.84 -2.71 -6.50
N PHE A 74 -3.36 -1.82 -7.35
CA PHE A 74 -1.98 -1.32 -7.38
C PHE A 74 -1.97 0.20 -7.16
N PRO A 75 -2.31 0.67 -5.95
CA PRO A 75 -2.35 2.10 -5.66
C PRO A 75 -0.94 2.70 -5.66
N GLN A 76 -0.86 3.97 -6.06
CA GLN A 76 0.37 4.76 -6.10
C GLN A 76 0.31 5.90 -5.07
N ILE A 77 1.46 6.53 -4.79
CA ILE A 77 1.51 7.67 -3.87
C ILE A 77 0.75 8.88 -4.43
N THR A 78 0.20 9.71 -3.54
CA THR A 78 -0.45 10.97 -3.91
C THR A 78 0.44 11.85 -4.78
N GLY A 79 -0.16 12.54 -5.75
CA GLY A 79 0.55 13.47 -6.65
C GLY A 79 0.96 12.88 -8.00
N LEU A 80 0.91 11.55 -8.17
CA LEU A 80 1.24 10.90 -9.46
C LEU A 80 0.06 10.77 -10.42
N GLY A 81 -1.18 10.91 -9.95
CA GLY A 81 -2.39 10.79 -10.76
C GLY A 81 -3.25 12.04 -10.72
N SER A 82 -3.78 12.45 -11.87
CA SER A 82 -4.62 13.65 -12.02
C SER A 82 -6.12 13.37 -11.95
N SER A 83 -6.56 12.14 -12.26
CA SER A 83 -7.99 11.78 -12.22
C SER A 83 -8.52 11.71 -10.79
N ASP A 84 -9.82 11.97 -10.62
CA ASP A 84 -10.45 11.96 -9.29
C ASP A 84 -10.39 10.58 -8.64
N THR A 85 -10.54 9.51 -9.42
CA THR A 85 -10.33 8.14 -8.95
C THR A 85 -8.88 7.90 -8.51
N ALA A 86 -7.89 8.43 -9.24
CA ALA A 86 -6.49 8.29 -8.85
C ALA A 86 -6.18 9.03 -7.55
N LYS A 87 -6.79 10.21 -7.33
CA LYS A 87 -6.67 10.96 -6.08
C LYS A 87 -7.35 10.24 -4.91
N GLN A 88 -8.56 9.73 -5.12
CA GLN A 88 -9.34 9.02 -4.10
C GLN A 88 -8.62 7.77 -3.57
N TYR A 89 -7.97 7.02 -4.47
CA TYR A 89 -7.28 5.77 -4.14
C TYR A 89 -5.76 5.91 -4.02
N ALA A 90 -5.24 7.14 -3.99
CA ALA A 90 -3.83 7.34 -3.73
C ALA A 90 -3.47 6.98 -2.28
N ILE A 91 -2.27 6.44 -2.09
CA ILE A 91 -1.65 6.26 -0.78
C ILE A 91 -1.03 7.60 -0.36
N ARG A 92 -1.35 8.08 0.84
CA ARG A 92 -0.91 9.40 1.31
C ARG A 92 0.56 9.44 1.66
N ASP A 93 1.05 8.40 2.33
CA ASP A 93 2.40 8.36 2.88
C ASP A 93 2.89 6.92 3.10
N GLY A 94 4.13 6.79 3.58
CA GLY A 94 4.74 5.50 3.89
C GLY A 94 4.08 4.75 5.06
N ILE A 95 3.39 5.45 5.98
CA ILE A 95 2.68 4.82 7.10
C ILE A 95 1.44 4.08 6.56
N GLU A 96 0.66 4.75 5.70
CA GLU A 96 -0.47 4.13 5.01
C GLU A 96 -0.03 3.00 4.07
N ALA A 97 1.07 3.19 3.33
CA ALA A 97 1.63 2.12 2.49
C ALA A 97 2.00 0.87 3.31
N LYS A 98 2.66 1.06 4.47
CA LYS A 98 3.02 -0.05 5.37
C LYS A 98 1.78 -0.71 5.97
N ALA A 99 0.76 0.08 6.31
CA ALA A 99 -0.52 -0.45 6.80
C ALA A 99 -1.24 -1.28 5.72
N PHE A 100 -1.29 -0.79 4.47
CA PHE A 100 -1.86 -1.51 3.33
C PHE A 100 -1.17 -2.88 3.12
N LEU A 101 0.16 -2.93 3.15
CA LEU A 101 0.91 -4.20 2.97
C LEU A 101 0.73 -5.19 4.12
N LYS A 102 0.59 -4.69 5.34
CA LYS A 102 0.37 -5.50 6.56
C LYS A 102 -1.06 -5.98 6.68
N HIS A 103 -2.01 -5.32 6.02
CA HIS A 103 -3.40 -5.71 6.05
C HIS A 103 -3.57 -7.14 5.47
N PRO A 104 -4.27 -8.05 6.18
CA PRO A 104 -4.34 -9.47 5.81
C PRO A 104 -4.96 -9.70 4.43
N VAL A 105 -5.99 -8.92 4.06
CA VAL A 105 -6.64 -9.00 2.74
C VAL A 105 -5.83 -8.24 1.68
N LEU A 106 -5.72 -6.90 1.78
CA LEU A 106 -5.07 -6.05 0.76
C LEU A 106 -3.63 -6.47 0.44
N GLY A 107 -2.81 -6.73 1.47
CA GLY A 107 -1.44 -7.18 1.26
C GLY A 107 -1.36 -8.58 0.64
N SER A 108 -2.28 -9.48 1.00
CA SER A 108 -2.37 -10.80 0.37
C SER A 108 -2.78 -10.70 -1.10
N ASN A 109 -3.79 -9.89 -1.40
CA ASN A 109 -4.29 -9.65 -2.74
C ASN A 109 -3.21 -9.07 -3.67
N LEU A 110 -2.46 -8.07 -3.19
CA LEU A 110 -1.32 -7.49 -3.90
C LEU A 110 -0.29 -8.57 -4.24
N ARG A 111 0.15 -9.34 -3.23
CA ARG A 111 1.15 -10.40 -3.40
C ARG A 111 0.65 -11.51 -4.33
N MET A 112 -0.63 -11.87 -4.26
CA MET A 112 -1.21 -12.91 -5.10
C MET A 112 -1.20 -12.48 -6.56
N LEU A 113 -1.68 -11.27 -6.87
CA LEU A 113 -1.68 -10.76 -8.25
C LEU A 113 -0.27 -10.57 -8.81
N THR A 114 0.67 -10.08 -7.99
CA THR A 114 2.09 -9.99 -8.36
C THR A 114 2.66 -11.37 -8.71
N LYS A 115 2.38 -12.40 -7.90
CA LYS A 115 2.82 -13.77 -8.20
C LYS A 115 2.17 -14.32 -9.47
N THR A 116 0.87 -14.08 -9.65
CA THR A 116 0.15 -14.52 -10.84
C THR A 116 0.75 -13.92 -12.10
N PHE A 117 1.03 -12.62 -12.12
CA PHE A 117 1.71 -11.95 -13.23
C PHE A 117 3.11 -12.54 -13.48
N LEU A 118 3.94 -12.68 -12.44
CA LEU A 118 5.29 -13.24 -12.56
C LEU A 118 5.34 -14.72 -13.00
N ASN A 119 4.22 -15.44 -12.89
CA ASN A 119 4.10 -16.82 -13.31
C ASN A 119 3.52 -16.97 -14.72
N LEU A 120 3.13 -15.88 -15.38
CA LEU A 120 2.77 -15.93 -16.79
C LEU A 120 3.99 -16.38 -17.59
N GLN A 121 3.78 -17.36 -18.49
CA GLN A 121 4.87 -17.90 -19.31
C GLN A 121 5.36 -16.90 -20.37
N LYS A 122 4.51 -15.93 -20.73
CA LYS A 122 4.73 -14.89 -21.76
C LYS A 122 3.89 -13.66 -21.42
N GLY A 123 4.35 -12.49 -21.85
CA GLY A 123 3.65 -11.23 -21.66
C GLY A 123 4.49 -10.24 -20.88
N SER A 124 4.93 -9.17 -21.53
CA SER A 124 5.52 -8.01 -20.86
C SER A 124 4.47 -7.31 -19.98
N ALA A 125 4.91 -6.47 -19.04
CA ALA A 125 3.97 -5.67 -18.26
C ALA A 125 3.15 -4.73 -19.16
N GLU A 126 3.71 -4.25 -20.27
CA GLU A 126 2.96 -3.46 -21.24
C GLU A 126 1.93 -4.29 -22.02
N GLU A 127 2.26 -5.52 -22.41
CA GLU A 127 1.32 -6.40 -23.10
C GLU A 127 0.14 -6.79 -22.19
N VAL A 128 0.41 -7.05 -20.91
CA VAL A 128 -0.60 -7.48 -19.94
C VAL A 128 -1.43 -6.31 -19.43
N PHE A 129 -0.80 -5.21 -19.02
CA PHE A 129 -1.50 -4.09 -18.36
C PHE A 129 -1.76 -2.89 -19.29
N GLY A 130 -1.02 -2.76 -20.39
CA GLY A 130 -0.96 -1.56 -21.23
C GLY A 130 0.07 -0.56 -20.70
N THR A 131 0.63 0.26 -21.59
CA THR A 131 1.73 1.21 -21.29
C THR A 131 1.45 2.14 -20.10
N LEU A 132 0.25 2.73 -20.00
CA LEU A 132 -0.04 3.65 -18.88
C LEU A 132 -0.19 2.92 -17.53
N ASP A 133 -0.74 1.71 -17.56
CA ASP A 133 -0.98 0.95 -16.33
C ASP A 133 0.29 0.19 -15.92
N SER A 134 1.18 -0.19 -16.84
CA SER A 134 2.53 -0.72 -16.51
C SER A 134 3.36 0.32 -15.76
N LEU A 135 3.29 1.60 -16.12
CA LEU A 135 3.91 2.69 -15.38
C LEU A 135 3.35 2.82 -13.95
N LYS A 136 2.02 2.76 -13.80
CA LYS A 136 1.38 2.77 -12.47
C LYS A 136 1.76 1.55 -11.64
N LEU A 137 1.88 0.37 -12.26
CA LEU A 137 2.36 -0.84 -11.62
C LEU A 137 3.77 -0.63 -11.07
N ARG A 138 4.68 -0.10 -11.89
CA ARG A 138 6.05 0.22 -11.47
C ARG A 138 6.06 1.23 -10.32
N SER A 139 5.27 2.30 -10.39
CA SER A 139 5.16 3.29 -9.31
C SER A 139 4.64 2.67 -8.01
N SER A 140 3.59 1.84 -8.09
CA SER A 140 3.01 1.13 -6.94
C SER A 140 4.01 0.17 -6.31
N MET A 141 4.67 -0.65 -7.12
CA MET A 141 5.63 -1.65 -6.65
C MET A 141 6.88 -1.00 -6.06
N THR A 142 7.34 0.12 -6.61
CA THR A 142 8.43 0.92 -6.02
C THR A 142 8.06 1.45 -4.64
N LEU A 143 6.85 2.00 -4.48
CA LEU A 143 6.35 2.47 -3.18
C LEU A 143 6.33 1.34 -2.15
N PHE A 144 5.77 0.19 -2.53
CA PHE A 144 5.63 -0.94 -1.62
C PHE A 144 6.96 -1.64 -1.32
N GLU A 145 7.89 -1.67 -2.28
CA GLU A 145 9.26 -2.14 -2.04
C GLU A 145 9.91 -1.30 -0.94
N ALA A 146 9.78 0.04 -1.01
CA ALA A 146 10.44 0.94 -0.09
C ALA A 146 10.00 0.75 1.38
N VAL A 147 8.76 0.32 1.60
CA VAL A 147 8.18 0.15 2.96
C VAL A 147 8.08 -1.30 3.43
N SER A 148 8.35 -2.28 2.55
CA SER A 148 8.24 -3.70 2.88
C SER A 148 9.46 -4.22 3.63
N ASP A 149 9.21 -5.04 4.66
CA ASP A 149 10.27 -5.75 5.38
C ASP A 149 10.75 -6.99 4.58
N ASN A 150 9.92 -7.54 3.67
CA ASN A 150 10.28 -8.61 2.73
C ASN A 150 10.04 -8.14 1.28
N LYS A 151 11.13 -7.91 0.56
CA LYS A 151 11.11 -7.21 -0.73
C LYS A 151 11.26 -8.13 -1.95
N THR A 152 11.63 -9.40 -1.76
CA THR A 152 12.05 -10.31 -2.83
C THR A 152 11.04 -10.40 -3.98
N LEU A 153 9.76 -10.55 -3.65
CA LEU A 153 8.69 -10.64 -4.65
C LEU A 153 8.52 -9.34 -5.44
N LEU A 154 8.55 -8.20 -4.75
CA LEU A 154 8.35 -6.87 -5.35
C LEU A 154 9.55 -6.49 -6.23
N GLN A 155 10.76 -6.77 -5.75
CA GLN A 155 12.01 -6.57 -6.49
C GLN A 155 12.06 -7.40 -7.77
N ARG A 156 11.66 -8.68 -7.70
CA ARG A 156 11.60 -9.55 -8.89
C ARG A 156 10.68 -8.99 -9.97
N LEU A 157 9.51 -8.45 -9.59
CA LEU A 157 8.62 -7.79 -10.54
C LEU A 157 9.23 -6.48 -11.07
N LEU A 158 9.84 -5.66 -10.23
CA LEU A 158 10.48 -4.42 -10.70
C LEU A 158 11.58 -4.70 -11.72
N ILE A 159 12.40 -5.73 -11.47
CA ILE A 159 13.45 -6.17 -12.40
C ILE A 159 12.85 -6.60 -13.74
N SER A 160 11.80 -7.43 -13.72
CA SER A 160 11.17 -7.89 -14.97
C SER A 160 10.64 -6.71 -15.81
N ILE A 161 10.03 -5.71 -15.17
CA ILE A 161 9.55 -4.50 -15.87
C ILE A 161 10.72 -3.65 -16.41
N THR A 162 11.83 -3.55 -15.69
CA THR A 162 12.98 -2.74 -16.15
C THR A 162 13.75 -3.40 -17.30
N GLU A 163 13.88 -4.73 -17.28
CA GLU A 163 14.56 -5.48 -18.35
C GLU A 163 13.78 -5.41 -19.68
N GLU A 164 12.45 -5.38 -19.62
CA GLU A 164 11.60 -5.16 -20.82
C GLU A 164 11.90 -3.85 -21.54
N ASN A 165 12.15 -2.77 -20.79
CA ASN A 165 12.40 -1.44 -21.37
C ASN A 165 13.80 -1.33 -22.02
N ALA A 166 14.77 -2.11 -21.56
CA ALA A 166 16.14 -2.11 -22.11
C ALA A 166 16.25 -2.79 -23.49
N ILE A 167 15.24 -3.60 -23.87
CA ILE A 167 15.19 -4.33 -25.14
C ILE A 167 14.51 -3.50 -26.24
N LEU A 168 13.68 -2.51 -25.87
CA LEU A 168 12.91 -1.69 -26.81
C LEU A 168 13.61 -0.40 -27.26
N GLU A 169 14.77 -0.07 -26.66
CA GLU A 169 15.60 1.09 -27.03
C GLU A 169 16.83 0.73 -27.90
N GLN A 170 16.89 -0.49 -28.44
CA GLN A 170 17.89 -0.94 -29.43
C GLN A 170 17.24 -1.22 -30.78
#